data_AF-A0A699QJX5-F1
#
_entry.id   AF-A0A699QJX5-F1
#
_cell.length_a   1.000
_cell.length_b   1.000
_cell.length_c   1.000
_cell.angle_alpha   90.00
_cell.angle_beta   90.00
_cell.angle_gamma   90.00
#
_symmetry.space_group_name_H-M   'P 1'
#
loop_
_entity.id
_entity.type
_entity.pdbx_description
1 polymer ?
#
loop_
_entity_poly.entity_id
_entity_poly.type
_entity_poly.pdbx_seq_one_letter_code
_entity_poly.pdbx_strand_id
1 'polypeptide(L)' 'ADNRPPMLEKDMYDSWKSRMELYMLNRPHGRMILESVEQGPLIWPTVEVE' A
#
# COMPACT_ATOMS: atom_id res chain seq x y z
N ALA A 1 25.12 -14.57 -13.43
CA ALA A 1 24.36 -15.13 -12.31
C ALA A 1 23.30 -14.11 -11.92
N ASP A 2 22.03 -14.50 -11.90
CA ASP A 2 20.97 -13.63 -11.42
C ASP A 2 21.03 -13.59 -9.90
N ASN A 3 21.74 -12.58 -9.36
CA ASN A 3 21.98 -12.40 -7.93
C ASN A 3 20.87 -11.55 -7.27
N ARG A 4 19.71 -11.40 -7.92
CA ARG A 4 18.60 -10.68 -7.30
C ARG A 4 18.12 -11.47 -6.09
N PRO A 5 17.93 -10.81 -4.93
CA PRO A 5 17.30 -11.46 -3.79
C PRO A 5 15.93 -11.99 -4.24
N PRO A 6 15.52 -13.20 -3.80
CA PRO A 6 14.22 -13.73 -4.14
C PRO A 6 13.17 -12.68 -3.75
N MET A 7 12.27 -12.35 -4.68
CA MET A 7 11.09 -11.57 -4.35
C MET A 7 10.44 -12.23 -3.14
N LEU A 8 10.08 -11.40 -2.15
CA LEU A 8 9.40 -11.83 -0.93
C LEU A 8 8.42 -12.97 -1.21
N GLU A 9 8.58 -14.04 -0.45
CA GLU A 9 7.69 -15.19 -0.44
C GLU A 9 6.22 -14.70 -0.41
N LYS A 10 5.34 -15.24 -1.26
CA LYS A 10 4.02 -14.65 -1.52
C LYS A 10 3.16 -14.54 -0.26
N ASP A 11 3.31 -15.51 0.63
CA ASP A 11 2.72 -15.53 1.97
C ASP A 11 3.27 -14.42 2.89
N MET A 12 4.55 -14.02 2.75
CA MET A 12 5.09 -12.86 3.45
C MET A 12 4.45 -11.55 2.98
N TYR A 13 4.11 -11.45 1.70
CA TYR A 13 3.39 -10.28 1.17
C TYR A 13 1.96 -10.18 1.72
N ASP A 14 1.21 -11.29 1.71
CA ASP A 14 -0.15 -11.33 2.26
C ASP A 14 -0.17 -11.08 3.78
N SER A 15 0.84 -11.59 4.50
CA SER A 15 1.06 -11.33 5.93
C SER A 15 1.40 -9.85 6.20
N TRP A 16 2.29 -9.27 5.41
CA TRP A 16 2.62 -7.84 5.50
C TRP A 16 1.39 -6.96 5.23
N LYS A 17 0.62 -7.29 4.19
CA LYS A 17 -0.61 -6.57 3.83
C LYS A 17 -1.64 -6.61 4.95
N SER A 18 -1.93 -7.79 5.49
CA SER A 18 -2.86 -7.97 6.61
C SER A 18 -2.42 -7.17 7.85
N ARG A 19 -1.10 -7.10 8.10
CA ARG A 19 -0.55 -6.33 9.22
C ARG A 19 -0.69 -4.82 9.02
N MET A 20 -0.54 -4.34 7.79
CA MET A 20 -0.78 -2.94 7.44
C MET A 20 -2.26 -2.56 7.56
N GLU A 21 -3.17 -3.40 7.07
CA GLU A 21 -4.61 -3.17 7.19
C GLU A 21 -5.05 -3.04 8.65
N LEU A 22 -4.62 -3.98 9.51
CA LEU A 22 -4.91 -3.94 10.95
C LEU A 22 -4.33 -2.70 11.62
N TYR A 23 -3.11 -2.30 11.26
CA TYR A 23 -2.47 -1.10 11.79
C TYR A 23 -3.24 0.17 11.40
N MET A 24 -3.69 0.27 10.14
CA MET A 24 -4.46 1.40 9.65
C MET A 24 -5.81 1.49 10.35
N LEU A 25 -6.53 0.36 10.46
CA LEU A 25 -7.82 0.30 11.17
C LEU A 25 -7.74 0.66 12.65
N ASN A 26 -6.58 0.48 13.29
CA ASN A 26 -6.37 0.84 14.70
C ASN A 26 -6.06 2.33 14.93
N ARG A 27 -5.96 3.16 13.87
CA ARG A 27 -5.76 4.60 13.99
C ARG A 27 -7.08 5.38 13.90
N PRO A 28 -7.14 6.60 14.47
CA PRO A 28 -8.21 7.55 14.15
C PRO A 28 -8.32 7.72 12.63
N HIS A 29 -9.54 7.68 12.10
CA HIS A 29 -9.82 7.70 10.66
C HIS A 29 -9.27 6.49 9.88
N GLY A 30 -8.97 5.38 10.54
CA GLY A 30 -8.37 4.19 9.90
C GLY A 30 -9.09 3.69 8.66
N ARG A 31 -10.44 3.77 8.63
CA ARG A 31 -11.24 3.46 7.44
C ARG A 31 -10.96 4.40 6.26
N MET A 32 -10.87 5.72 6.48
CA MET A 32 -10.52 6.67 5.42
C MET A 32 -9.11 6.42 4.87
N ILE A 33 -8.16 6.07 5.75
CA ILE A 33 -6.77 5.79 5.32
C ILE A 33 -6.74 4.50 4.50
N LEU A 34 -7.44 3.45 4.93
CA LEU A 34 -7.55 2.20 4.18
C LEU A 34 -8.18 2.42 2.81
N GLU A 35 -9.33 3.10 2.75
CA GLU A 35 -9.99 3.48 1.49
C GLU A 35 -9.04 4.27 0.57
N SER A 36 -8.27 5.22 1.11
CA SER A 36 -7.31 6.00 0.32
C SER A 36 -6.15 5.17 -0.25
N VAL A 37 -5.73 4.11 0.43
CA VAL A 37 -4.67 3.21 -0.08
C VAL A 37 -5.23 2.22 -1.11
N GLU A 38 -6.45 1.70 -0.91
CA GLU A 38 -7.10 0.83 -1.88
C GLU A 38 -7.49 1.55 -3.17
N GLN A 39 -7.96 2.80 -3.07
CA GLN A 39 -8.31 3.64 -4.22
C GLN A 39 -7.06 4.15 -4.98
N GLY A 40 -5.86 3.96 -4.42
CA GLY A 40 -4.61 4.50 -4.96
C GLY A 40 -4.49 6.02 -4.72
N PRO A 41 -3.41 6.67 -5.20
CA PRO A 41 -3.30 8.12 -5.09
C PRO A 41 -4.56 8.75 -5.67
N LEU A 42 -5.33 9.47 -4.84
CA LEU A 42 -6.36 10.39 -5.30
C LEU A 42 -5.67 11.30 -6.30
N ILE A 43 -5.89 11.01 -7.58
CA ILE A 43 -5.35 11.66 -8.78
C ILE A 43 -4.49 12.87 -8.40
N TRP A 44 -3.15 12.71 -8.45
CA TRP A 44 -2.32 13.91 -8.59
C TRP A 44 -2.87 14.57 -9.84
N PRO A 45 -3.43 15.79 -9.78
CA PRO A 45 -3.68 16.49 -11.02
C PRO A 45 -2.30 16.57 -11.65
N THR A 46 -2.13 15.89 -12.80
CA THR A 46 -1.04 16.19 -13.70
C THR A 46 -1.14 17.69 -13.87
N VAL A 47 -0.24 18.42 -13.20
CA VAL A 47 -0.09 19.85 -13.42
C VAL A 47 0.12 19.95 -14.91
N GLU A 48 -0.90 20.45 -15.61
CA GLU A 48 -0.73 20.80 -17.01
C GLU A 48 0.31 21.91 -16.99
N VAL A 49 1.55 21.52 -17.31
CA VAL A 49 2.61 22.48 -17.53
C VAL A 49 2.29 23.09 -18.87
N GLU A 50 1.66 24.27 -18.83
CA GLU A 50 1.57 25.19 -19.97
C GLU A 50 2.94 25.67 -20.41
#